data_AF-A0A496WAW4-F1
#
_entry.id   AF-A0A496WAW4-F1
#
_cell.length_a   1.000
_cell.length_b   1.000
_cell.length_c   1.000
_cell.angle_alpha   90.00
_cell.angle_beta   90.00
_cell.angle_gamma   90.00
#
_symmetry.space_group_name_H-M   'P 1'
#
loop_
_entity.id
_entity.type
_entity.pdbx_description
1 polymer ?
#
loop_
_entity_poly.entity_id
_entity_poly.type
_entity_poly.pdbx_seq_one_letter_code
_entity_poly.pdbx_strand_id
1 'polypeptide(L)'
;MSVSDSSRLVAATWLYDEYSLFYQEFLKILDLAKIAFEKRDFTSSVRVSARRLSLYSASIIDVSERLKQAYPEIHDDEEQWREVESHYSELVRGEYAEDIGRAYLHSLRRKIYRGEWRAADYSFAEMISSSNQFLSKVVLSFELGGSLGEDVVGEILRIPGFTRGFADLEDDTQRIVQRVADNISRSSRKDHQLIRVEMINAGFYRNRGAYLVGRLIFDNDRFVPLVIALLNDESGIYVDAVLTSETYAHNIFSSTLANFHVTSTYYHEVCALLKTIMPRRPLGLHYSTIGYNHLGKVAVMSELESELVDSEAGLETAVGSP
;
A
#
# COMPACT_ATOMS: atom_id res chain seq x y z
N MET A 1 -24.76 35.94 10.90
CA MET A 1 -24.26 36.60 9.67
C MET A 1 -24.04 35.51 8.66
N SER A 2 -24.59 35.63 7.44
CA SER A 2 -24.34 34.61 6.41
C SER A 2 -22.85 34.57 6.08
N VAL A 3 -22.25 33.38 6.12
CA VAL A 3 -20.88 33.18 5.67
C VAL A 3 -20.79 33.55 4.20
N SER A 4 -19.81 34.36 3.82
CA SER A 4 -19.62 34.72 2.42
C SER A 4 -19.09 33.53 1.63
N ASP A 5 -19.39 33.46 0.34
CA ASP A 5 -18.86 32.43 -0.54
C ASP A 5 -17.33 32.40 -0.57
N SER A 6 -16.73 33.59 -0.53
CA SER A 6 -15.28 33.76 -0.39
C SER A 6 -14.73 33.14 0.90
N SER A 7 -15.47 33.19 2.01
CA SER A 7 -15.02 32.60 3.29
C SER A 7 -15.04 31.07 3.25
N ARG A 8 -16.03 30.47 2.58
CA ARG A 8 -16.13 29.02 2.39
C ARG A 8 -15.04 28.49 1.47
N LEU A 9 -14.78 29.18 0.36
CA LEU A 9 -13.69 28.83 -0.55
C LEU A 9 -12.33 28.89 0.17
N VAL A 10 -12.09 29.94 0.96
CA VAL A 10 -10.85 30.08 1.74
C VAL A 10 -10.69 28.93 2.74
N ALA A 11 -11.77 28.54 3.44
CA ALA A 11 -11.73 27.39 4.34
C ALA A 11 -11.46 26.07 3.60
N ALA A 12 -12.05 25.86 2.42
CA ALA A 12 -11.81 24.68 1.60
C ALA A 12 -10.34 24.60 1.12
N THR A 13 -9.77 25.72 0.68
CA THR A 13 -8.35 25.80 0.32
C THR A 13 -7.45 25.52 1.52
N TRP A 14 -7.74 26.10 2.68
CA TRP A 14 -6.99 25.83 3.89
C TRP A 14 -7.04 24.35 4.29
N LEU A 15 -8.22 23.71 4.24
CA LEU A 15 -8.36 22.28 4.50
C LEU A 15 -7.57 21.42 3.49
N TYR A 16 -7.56 21.81 2.22
CA TYR A 16 -6.77 21.14 1.18
C TYR A 16 -5.27 21.25 1.47
N ASP A 17 -4.79 22.42 1.89
CA ASP A 17 -3.40 22.63 2.28
C ASP A 17 -3.00 21.74 3.47
N GLU A 18 -3.85 21.65 4.50
CA GLU A 18 -3.61 20.78 5.67
C GLU A 18 -3.62 19.29 5.28
N TYR A 19 -4.51 18.87 4.36
CA TYR A 19 -4.48 17.53 3.76
C TYR A 19 -3.16 17.29 3.01
N SER A 20 -2.72 18.24 2.19
CA SER A 20 -1.49 18.13 1.42
C SER A 20 -0.26 18.01 2.32
N LEU A 21 -0.21 18.78 3.41
CA LEU A 21 0.85 18.68 4.42
C LEU A 21 0.86 17.30 5.08
N PHE A 22 -0.31 16.79 5.47
CA PHE A 22 -0.46 15.43 5.99
C PHE A 22 0.05 14.40 4.98
N TYR A 23 -0.37 14.48 3.72
CA TYR A 23 -0.04 13.48 2.71
C TYR A 23 1.44 13.50 2.34
N GLN A 24 2.06 14.69 2.24
CA GLN A 24 3.51 14.83 2.07
C GLN A 24 4.28 14.16 3.21
N GLU A 25 3.86 14.36 4.46
CA GLU A 25 4.48 13.70 5.61
C GLU A 25 4.26 12.18 5.56
N PHE A 26 3.08 11.72 5.14
CA PHE A 26 2.78 10.31 4.96
C PHE A 26 3.71 9.65 3.94
N LEU A 27 4.02 10.32 2.82
CA LEU A 27 4.95 9.82 1.81
C LEU A 27 6.41 9.83 2.29
N LYS A 28 6.84 10.85 3.03
CA LYS A 28 8.22 10.91 3.60
C LYS A 28 8.54 9.72 4.51
N ILE A 29 7.54 9.20 5.23
CA ILE A 29 7.70 8.04 6.11
C ILE A 29 8.18 6.79 5.35
N LEU A 30 7.82 6.65 4.07
CA LEU A 30 8.21 5.50 3.24
C LEU A 30 9.73 5.43 3.10
N ASP A 31 10.38 6.56 2.84
CA ASP A 31 11.85 6.65 2.74
C ASP A 31 12.53 6.48 4.10
N LEU A 32 11.91 6.97 5.18
CA LEU A 32 12.43 6.78 6.53
C LEU A 32 12.50 5.31 6.93
N ALA A 33 11.59 4.47 6.43
CA ALA A 33 11.62 3.03 6.66
C ALA A 33 12.83 2.37 5.97
N LYS A 34 13.14 2.76 4.73
CA LYS A 34 14.34 2.33 4.03
C LYS A 34 15.61 2.76 4.77
N ILE A 35 15.69 4.02 5.17
CA ILE A 35 16.85 4.55 5.91
C ILE A 35 17.06 3.79 7.23
N ALA A 36 15.98 3.48 7.95
CA ALA A 36 16.07 2.71 9.19
C ALA A 36 16.62 1.29 8.95
N PHE A 37 16.19 0.63 7.87
CA PHE A 37 16.74 -0.67 7.45
C PHE A 37 18.23 -0.58 7.10
N GLU A 38 18.64 0.37 6.26
CA GLU A 38 20.03 0.54 5.82
C GLU A 38 20.99 0.84 6.98
N LYS A 39 20.53 1.63 7.96
CA LYS A 39 21.29 1.97 9.17
C LYS A 39 21.22 0.92 10.27
N ARG A 40 20.44 -0.15 10.08
CA ARG A 40 20.15 -1.17 11.11
C ARG A 40 19.54 -0.56 12.39
N ASP A 41 18.84 0.56 12.24
CA ASP A 41 18.22 1.27 13.36
C ASP A 41 16.80 0.74 13.59
N PHE A 42 16.73 -0.36 14.33
CA PHE A 42 15.47 -1.04 14.63
C PHE A 42 14.54 -0.18 15.48
N THR A 43 15.09 0.67 16.35
CA THR A 43 14.31 1.61 17.15
C THR A 43 13.62 2.63 16.26
N SER A 44 14.33 3.19 15.28
CA SER A 44 13.74 4.07 14.27
C SER A 44 12.70 3.36 13.43
N SER A 45 12.90 2.09 13.04
CA SER A 45 11.89 1.32 12.29
C SER A 45 10.55 1.19 13.05
N VAL A 46 10.62 0.90 14.36
CA VAL A 46 9.42 0.87 15.22
C VAL A 46 8.77 2.25 15.33
N ARG A 47 9.58 3.31 15.50
CA ARG A 47 9.08 4.69 15.58
C ARG A 47 8.41 5.15 14.28
N VAL A 48 9.00 4.84 13.14
CA VAL A 48 8.44 5.13 11.80
C VAL A 48 7.09 4.42 11.63
N SER A 49 7.00 3.16 12.05
CA SER A 49 5.75 2.39 11.99
C SER A 49 4.66 2.97 12.89
N ALA A 50 4.99 3.33 14.14
CA ALA A 50 4.05 3.98 15.06
C ALA A 50 3.61 5.38 14.58
N ARG A 51 4.55 6.15 14.00
CA ARG A 51 4.27 7.47 13.43
C ARG A 51 3.28 7.33 12.27
N ARG A 52 3.49 6.39 11.35
CA ARG A 52 2.57 6.17 10.23
C ARG A 52 1.15 5.83 10.67
N LEU A 53 1.03 4.98 11.69
CA LEU A 53 -0.26 4.57 12.22
C LEU A 53 -1.03 5.73 12.89
N SER A 54 -0.31 6.62 13.57
CA SER A 54 -0.91 7.74 14.33
C SER A 54 -1.04 9.04 13.51
N LEU A 55 -0.31 9.19 12.39
CA LEU A 55 -0.24 10.43 11.63
C LEU A 55 -1.62 10.92 11.19
N TYR A 56 -2.44 10.03 10.63
CA TYR A 56 -3.76 10.37 10.13
C TYR A 56 -4.68 10.89 11.23
N SER A 57 -4.82 10.13 12.33
CA SER A 57 -5.72 10.50 13.43
C SER A 57 -5.25 11.77 14.16
N ALA A 58 -3.93 11.94 14.32
CA ALA A 58 -3.37 13.16 14.89
C ALA A 58 -3.71 14.39 14.02
N SER A 59 -3.56 14.27 12.71
CA SER A 59 -3.89 15.34 11.76
C SER A 59 -5.37 15.71 11.79
N ILE A 60 -6.27 14.71 11.77
CA ILE A 60 -7.72 14.94 11.84
C ILE A 60 -8.12 15.65 13.14
N ILE A 61 -7.51 15.28 14.27
CA ILE A 61 -7.80 15.93 15.57
C ILE A 61 -7.31 17.38 15.57
N ASP A 62 -6.07 17.64 15.16
CA ASP A 62 -5.48 18.98 15.15
C ASP A 62 -6.26 19.93 14.22
N VAL A 63 -6.49 19.50 12.97
CA VAL A 63 -7.20 20.29 11.96
C VAL A 63 -8.64 20.57 12.38
N SER A 64 -9.33 19.60 12.98
CA SER A 64 -10.70 19.81 13.47
C SER A 64 -10.78 20.89 14.56
N GLU A 65 -9.83 20.92 15.51
CA GLU A 65 -9.82 21.93 16.57
C GLU A 65 -9.42 23.31 16.03
N ARG A 66 -8.47 23.37 15.09
CA ARG A 66 -8.07 24.62 14.43
C ARG A 66 -9.18 25.18 13.54
N LEU A 67 -9.92 24.33 12.83
CA LEU A 67 -11.09 24.72 12.05
C LEU A 67 -12.14 25.38 12.95
N LYS A 68 -12.44 24.76 14.10
CA LYS A 68 -13.40 25.30 15.08
C LYS A 68 -13.02 26.69 15.58
N GLN A 69 -11.72 26.96 15.76
CA GLN A 69 -11.23 28.25 16.22
C GLN A 69 -11.25 29.32 15.12
N ALA A 70 -10.89 28.95 13.89
CA ALA A 70 -10.75 29.87 12.77
C ALA A 70 -12.08 30.14 12.03
N TYR A 71 -12.97 29.15 11.97
CA TYR A 71 -14.23 29.16 11.22
C TYR A 71 -15.38 28.51 12.00
N PRO A 72 -15.78 29.06 13.18
CA PRO A 72 -16.83 28.47 14.01
C PRO A 72 -18.16 28.30 13.27
N GLU A 73 -18.48 29.21 12.35
CA GLU A 73 -19.66 29.15 11.50
C GLU A 73 -19.70 27.93 10.57
N ILE A 74 -18.55 27.48 10.06
CA ILE A 74 -18.44 26.28 9.21
C ILE A 74 -18.49 25.03 10.07
N HIS A 75 -17.93 25.08 11.28
CA HIS A 75 -17.96 23.97 12.22
C HIS A 75 -19.38 23.69 12.76
N ASP A 76 -20.16 24.73 13.04
CA ASP A 76 -21.44 24.61 13.74
C ASP A 76 -22.66 24.48 12.81
N ASP A 77 -22.52 24.79 11.52
CA ASP A 77 -23.60 24.75 10.51
C ASP A 77 -23.30 23.74 9.39
N GLU A 78 -24.09 22.68 9.32
CA GLU A 78 -23.93 21.62 8.31
C GLU A 78 -24.12 22.12 6.88
N GLU A 79 -24.94 23.15 6.64
CA GLU A 79 -25.13 23.72 5.31
C GLU A 79 -23.86 24.41 4.83
N GLN A 80 -23.18 25.15 5.72
CA GLN A 80 -21.89 25.78 5.40
C GLN A 80 -20.81 24.74 5.11
N TRP A 81 -20.80 23.64 5.86
CA TRP A 81 -19.88 22.54 5.61
C TRP A 81 -20.08 21.90 4.24
N ARG A 82 -21.32 21.66 3.79
CA ARG A 82 -21.58 21.07 2.46
C ARG A 82 -20.99 21.89 1.32
N GLU A 83 -21.07 23.21 1.40
CA GLU A 83 -20.46 24.10 0.41
C GLU A 83 -18.92 24.05 0.46
N VAL A 84 -18.33 23.94 1.65
CA VAL A 84 -16.88 23.70 1.82
C VAL A 84 -16.48 22.35 1.24
N GLU A 85 -17.27 21.29 1.45
CA GLU A 85 -17.04 19.97 0.86
C GLU A 85 -17.07 20.01 -0.67
N SER A 86 -17.99 20.78 -1.24
CA SER A 86 -18.09 21.00 -2.68
C SER A 86 -16.81 21.63 -3.23
N HIS A 87 -16.38 22.77 -2.68
CA HIS A 87 -15.14 23.43 -3.08
C HIS A 87 -13.90 22.55 -2.89
N TYR A 88 -13.78 21.87 -1.75
CA TYR A 88 -12.66 20.96 -1.50
C TYR A 88 -12.63 19.80 -2.50
N SER A 89 -13.81 19.24 -2.82
CA SER A 89 -13.93 18.12 -3.77
C SER A 89 -13.48 18.51 -5.18
N GLU A 90 -13.62 19.77 -5.57
CA GLU A 90 -13.06 20.30 -6.82
C GLU A 90 -11.53 20.40 -6.76
N LEU A 91 -10.95 20.79 -5.62
CA LEU A 91 -9.51 20.94 -5.45
C LEU A 91 -8.76 19.60 -5.54
N VAL A 92 -9.32 18.53 -4.97
CA VAL A 92 -8.68 17.19 -5.03
C VAL A 92 -8.99 16.43 -6.32
N ARG A 93 -9.91 16.92 -7.15
CA ARG A 93 -10.36 16.19 -8.35
C ARG A 93 -9.21 16.02 -9.35
N GLY A 94 -9.02 14.79 -9.81
CA GLY A 94 -8.03 14.45 -10.82
C GLY A 94 -6.61 14.31 -10.28
N GLU A 95 -6.40 14.48 -8.97
CA GLU A 95 -5.15 14.05 -8.33
C GLU A 95 -5.08 12.52 -8.26
N TYR A 96 -3.87 11.98 -8.31
CA TYR A 96 -3.68 10.53 -8.12
C TYR A 96 -4.22 10.06 -6.75
N ALA A 97 -4.07 10.88 -5.71
CA ALA A 97 -4.51 10.58 -4.34
C ALA A 97 -5.87 11.21 -3.99
N GLU A 98 -6.72 11.45 -4.99
CA GLU A 98 -8.07 12.00 -4.80
C GLU A 98 -8.87 11.20 -3.76
N ASP A 99 -8.73 9.88 -3.75
CA ASP A 99 -9.39 8.97 -2.83
C ASP A 99 -8.96 9.19 -1.36
N ILE A 100 -7.68 9.43 -1.11
CA ILE A 100 -7.16 9.79 0.22
C ILE A 100 -7.65 11.18 0.61
N GLY A 101 -7.64 12.13 -0.33
CA GLY A 101 -8.15 13.48 -0.12
C GLY A 101 -9.62 13.49 0.29
N ARG A 102 -10.47 12.74 -0.41
CA ARG A 102 -11.89 12.53 -0.07
C ARG A 102 -12.04 11.82 1.27
N ALA A 103 -11.28 10.76 1.54
CA ALA A 103 -11.31 10.05 2.81
C ALA A 103 -10.96 10.95 4.00
N TYR A 104 -9.99 11.85 3.80
CA TYR A 104 -9.59 12.86 4.79
C TYR A 104 -10.73 13.81 5.11
N LEU A 105 -11.38 14.39 4.10
CA LEU A 105 -12.55 15.27 4.26
C LEU A 105 -13.71 14.56 5.00
N HIS A 106 -14.04 13.32 4.62
CA HIS A 106 -15.08 12.55 5.31
C HIS A 106 -14.73 12.25 6.77
N SER A 107 -13.45 12.07 7.08
CA SER A 107 -13.01 11.86 8.46
C SER A 107 -13.09 13.15 9.28
N LEU A 108 -12.78 14.31 8.69
CA LEU A 108 -13.01 15.62 9.32
C LEU A 108 -14.50 15.83 9.60
N ARG A 109 -15.38 15.61 8.61
CA ARG A 109 -16.84 15.73 8.79
C ARG A 109 -17.33 14.91 9.98
N ARG A 110 -16.91 13.65 10.08
CA ARG A 110 -17.28 12.77 11.20
C ARG A 110 -16.78 13.29 12.54
N LYS A 111 -15.56 13.81 12.57
CA LYS A 111 -14.96 14.38 13.78
C LYS A 111 -15.73 15.62 14.26
N ILE A 112 -16.18 16.47 13.34
CA ILE A 112 -16.92 17.70 13.61
C ILE A 112 -18.36 17.40 14.06
N TYR A 113 -19.11 16.64 13.26
CA TYR A 113 -20.56 16.46 13.46
C TYR A 113 -20.96 15.21 14.25
N ARG A 114 -20.00 14.40 14.71
CA ARG A 114 -20.25 13.10 15.38
C ARG A 114 -21.22 12.18 14.62
N GLY A 115 -21.34 12.39 13.31
CA GLY A 115 -22.29 11.68 12.45
C GLY A 115 -21.87 10.24 12.19
N GLU A 116 -22.86 9.42 11.85
CA GLU A 116 -22.64 8.03 11.41
C GLU A 116 -21.70 7.97 10.20
N TRP A 117 -20.92 6.89 10.12
CA TRP A 117 -20.08 6.64 8.94
C TRP A 117 -20.98 6.39 7.74
N ARG A 118 -20.79 7.19 6.69
CA ARG A 118 -21.27 6.87 5.34
C ARG A 118 -20.08 6.36 4.56
N ALA A 119 -20.24 5.24 3.86
CA ALA A 119 -19.30 4.89 2.79
C ALA A 119 -19.25 6.11 1.86
N ALA A 120 -18.05 6.63 1.58
CA ALA A 120 -18.00 7.54 0.45
C ALA A 120 -18.30 6.70 -0.79
N ASP A 121 -18.92 7.34 -1.78
CA ASP A 121 -19.15 6.72 -3.08
C ASP A 121 -17.80 6.63 -3.80
N TYR A 122 -16.95 5.71 -3.34
CA TYR A 122 -15.74 5.35 -4.03
C TYR A 122 -16.16 4.35 -5.10
N SER A 123 -16.17 4.77 -6.36
CA SER A 123 -16.26 3.83 -7.47
C SER A 123 -14.95 3.03 -7.54
N PHE A 124 -14.82 2.05 -6.65
CA PHE A 124 -13.64 1.22 -6.52
C PHE A 124 -13.38 0.42 -7.80
N ALA A 125 -14.45 0.09 -8.54
CA ALA A 125 -14.37 -0.50 -9.87
C ALA A 125 -13.70 0.42 -10.91
N GLU A 126 -13.96 1.73 -10.87
CA GLU A 126 -13.27 2.73 -11.69
C GLU A 126 -11.79 2.87 -11.31
N MET A 127 -11.45 2.75 -10.01
CA MET A 127 -10.05 2.78 -9.54
C MET A 127 -9.25 1.55 -10.00
N ILE A 128 -9.85 0.36 -9.97
CA ILE A 128 -9.18 -0.86 -10.45
C ILE A 128 -8.98 -0.79 -11.97
N SER A 129 -9.96 -0.31 -12.73
CA SER A 129 -9.84 -0.21 -14.19
C SER A 129 -8.83 0.85 -14.66
N SER A 130 -8.62 1.92 -13.87
CA SER A 130 -7.60 2.95 -14.12
C SER A 130 -6.19 2.59 -13.65
N SER A 131 -6.04 1.59 -12.77
CA SER A 131 -4.75 1.13 -12.22
C SER A 131 -3.73 0.59 -13.25
N ASN A 132 -4.07 0.54 -14.54
CA ASN A 132 -3.10 0.25 -15.59
C ASN A 132 -2.31 1.48 -16.07
N GLN A 133 -2.75 2.70 -15.72
CA GLN A 133 -2.14 3.94 -16.23
C GLN A 133 -0.66 4.05 -15.85
N PHE A 134 -0.29 3.63 -14.63
CA PHE A 134 1.06 3.74 -14.11
C PHE A 134 1.78 2.40 -13.93
N LEU A 135 1.25 1.33 -14.50
CA LEU A 135 1.81 -0.01 -14.34
C LEU A 135 3.30 -0.08 -14.74
N SER A 136 3.70 0.63 -15.81
CA SER A 136 5.09 0.71 -16.27
C SER A 136 6.05 1.39 -15.28
N LYS A 137 5.52 2.18 -14.34
CA LYS A 137 6.32 2.80 -13.26
C LYS A 137 6.52 1.85 -12.08
N VAL A 138 5.64 0.85 -11.95
CA VAL A 138 5.57 -0.06 -10.80
C VAL A 138 6.11 -1.44 -11.10
N VAL A 139 6.15 -1.86 -12.37
CA VAL A 139 6.61 -3.20 -12.76
C VAL A 139 7.88 -3.11 -13.58
N LEU A 140 8.92 -3.82 -13.12
CA LEU A 140 10.12 -4.11 -13.89
C LEU A 140 10.04 -5.53 -14.43
N SER A 141 10.25 -5.66 -15.74
CA SER A 141 10.16 -6.94 -16.45
C SER A 141 11.52 -7.36 -16.98
N PHE A 142 11.91 -8.60 -16.68
CA PHE A 142 13.16 -9.21 -17.13
C PHE A 142 12.83 -10.44 -17.96
N GLU A 143 13.02 -10.36 -19.28
CA GLU A 143 12.82 -11.49 -20.20
C GLU A 143 13.97 -12.50 -20.06
N LEU A 144 13.65 -13.79 -20.11
CA LEU A 144 14.57 -14.88 -19.81
C LEU A 144 14.65 -15.89 -20.95
N GLY A 145 15.84 -16.51 -21.09
CA GLY A 145 16.09 -17.61 -22.02
C GLY A 145 15.71 -19.01 -21.49
N GLY A 146 14.70 -19.09 -20.61
CA GLY A 146 14.20 -20.36 -20.05
C GLY A 146 14.58 -20.64 -18.59
N SER A 147 15.51 -19.88 -18.01
CA SER A 147 15.90 -19.98 -16.60
C SER A 147 16.34 -18.63 -16.02
N LEU A 148 16.38 -18.53 -14.69
CA LEU A 148 16.80 -17.33 -13.98
C LEU A 148 18.33 -17.28 -13.90
N GLY A 149 18.95 -16.23 -14.44
CA GLY A 149 20.39 -15.97 -14.39
C GLY A 149 20.81 -15.10 -13.20
N GLU A 150 22.08 -15.20 -12.81
CA GLU A 150 22.67 -14.40 -11.72
C GLU A 150 22.72 -12.90 -12.04
N ASP A 151 22.87 -12.55 -13.32
CA ASP A 151 22.83 -11.19 -13.85
C ASP A 151 21.48 -10.52 -13.57
N VAL A 152 20.39 -11.20 -13.92
CA VAL A 152 19.02 -10.74 -13.66
C VAL A 152 18.76 -10.64 -12.16
N VAL A 153 19.19 -11.62 -11.36
CA VAL A 153 19.06 -11.54 -9.90
C VAL A 153 19.83 -10.34 -9.33
N GLY A 154 21.02 -10.06 -9.85
CA GLY A 154 21.80 -8.90 -9.46
C GLY A 154 21.08 -7.58 -9.77
N GLU A 155 20.39 -7.48 -10.91
CA GLU A 155 19.53 -6.33 -11.21
C GLU A 155 18.33 -6.23 -10.26
N ILE A 156 17.66 -7.35 -9.97
CA ILE A 156 16.55 -7.42 -9.02
C ILE A 156 16.98 -6.92 -7.64
N LEU A 157 18.12 -7.37 -7.13
CA LEU A 157 18.65 -6.97 -5.82
C LEU A 157 19.00 -5.47 -5.74
N ARG A 158 19.20 -4.79 -6.88
CA ARG A 158 19.47 -3.35 -6.95
C ARG A 158 18.21 -2.48 -7.00
N ILE A 159 17.02 -3.05 -7.24
CA ILE A 159 15.74 -2.32 -7.35
C ILE A 159 15.54 -1.31 -6.21
N PRO A 160 15.77 -1.64 -4.92
CA PRO A 160 15.55 -0.67 -3.84
C PRO A 160 16.51 0.52 -3.85
N GLY A 161 17.60 0.46 -4.63
CA GLY A 161 18.63 1.49 -4.68
C GLY A 161 19.32 1.69 -3.33
N PHE A 162 19.75 0.61 -2.68
CA PHE A 162 20.37 0.69 -1.36
C PHE A 162 21.67 1.50 -1.38
N THR A 163 21.88 2.31 -0.34
CA THR A 163 23.15 3.00 -0.07
C THR A 163 24.13 2.11 0.70
N ARG A 164 23.61 1.17 1.49
CA ARG A 164 24.38 0.13 2.18
C ARG A 164 24.71 -1.01 1.19
N GLY A 165 25.95 -1.45 1.16
CA GLY A 165 26.39 -2.57 0.33
C GLY A 165 25.88 -3.92 0.84
N PHE A 166 25.84 -4.90 -0.06
CA PHE A 166 25.63 -6.30 0.27
C PHE A 166 26.88 -6.88 0.93
N ALA A 167 26.69 -7.85 1.84
CA ALA A 167 27.78 -8.56 2.49
C ALA A 167 28.57 -9.41 1.47
N ASP A 168 27.84 -10.18 0.66
CA ASP A 168 28.38 -10.94 -0.47
C ASP A 168 27.31 -11.06 -1.56
N LEU A 169 27.33 -10.13 -2.51
CA LEU A 169 26.32 -10.08 -3.57
C LEU A 169 26.41 -11.30 -4.51
N GLU A 170 27.61 -11.80 -4.77
CA GLU A 170 27.84 -12.90 -5.71
C GLU A 170 27.27 -14.20 -5.13
N ASP A 171 27.62 -14.54 -3.89
CA ASP A 171 27.07 -15.71 -3.19
C ASP A 171 25.54 -15.63 -3.05
N ASP A 172 24.99 -14.46 -2.71
CA ASP A 172 23.54 -14.26 -2.62
C ASP A 172 22.85 -14.49 -3.98
N THR A 173 23.41 -13.96 -5.08
CA THR A 173 22.83 -14.16 -6.42
C THR A 173 22.81 -15.63 -6.81
N GLN A 174 23.91 -16.36 -6.59
CA GLN A 174 24.03 -17.78 -6.88
C GLN A 174 23.02 -18.60 -6.06
N ARG A 175 22.88 -18.30 -4.76
CA ARG A 175 21.93 -18.99 -3.87
C ARG A 175 20.48 -18.75 -4.26
N ILE A 176 20.13 -17.54 -4.70
CA ILE A 176 18.79 -17.24 -5.21
C ILE A 176 18.50 -18.07 -6.46
N VAL A 177 19.41 -18.07 -7.44
CA VAL A 177 19.25 -18.84 -8.69
C VAL A 177 19.04 -20.32 -8.37
N GLN A 178 19.91 -20.91 -7.53
CA GLN A 178 19.79 -22.30 -7.13
C GLN A 178 18.47 -22.58 -6.41
N ARG A 179 18.07 -21.72 -5.47
CA ARG A 179 16.82 -21.89 -4.72
C ARG A 179 15.59 -21.82 -5.62
N VAL A 180 15.56 -20.90 -6.59
CA VAL A 180 14.47 -20.78 -7.56
C VAL A 180 14.42 -22.03 -8.44
N ALA A 181 15.55 -22.49 -8.97
CA ALA A 181 15.62 -23.71 -9.77
C ALA A 181 15.15 -24.95 -8.99
N ASP A 182 15.59 -25.10 -7.73
CA ASP A 182 15.16 -26.18 -6.84
C ASP A 182 13.65 -26.14 -6.57
N ASN A 183 13.08 -24.96 -6.35
CA ASN A 183 11.65 -24.82 -6.12
C ASN A 183 10.82 -25.14 -7.38
N ILE A 184 11.27 -24.69 -8.56
CA ILE A 184 10.61 -24.97 -9.84
C ILE A 184 10.64 -26.48 -10.12
N SER A 185 11.79 -27.13 -9.98
CA SER A 185 11.96 -28.57 -10.25
C SER A 185 11.11 -29.47 -9.34
N ARG A 186 10.82 -29.03 -8.11
CA ARG A 186 9.94 -29.73 -7.15
C ARG A 186 8.45 -29.41 -7.32
N SER A 187 8.12 -28.48 -8.19
CA SER A 187 6.74 -28.04 -8.42
C SER A 187 6.12 -28.71 -9.64
N SER A 188 4.82 -28.50 -9.85
CA SER A 188 4.14 -28.87 -11.10
C SER A 188 4.59 -28.06 -12.32
N ARG A 189 5.56 -27.16 -12.17
CA ARG A 189 6.07 -26.27 -13.25
C ARG A 189 7.38 -26.72 -13.87
N LYS A 190 7.92 -27.87 -13.44
CA LYS A 190 9.19 -28.42 -13.96
C LYS A 190 9.24 -28.61 -15.48
N ASP A 191 8.07 -28.82 -16.10
CA ASP A 191 7.94 -29.09 -17.54
C ASP A 191 7.72 -27.81 -18.37
N HIS A 192 7.77 -26.63 -17.74
CA HIS A 192 7.55 -25.33 -18.36
C HIS A 192 8.77 -24.44 -18.25
N GLN A 193 9.06 -23.67 -19.31
CA GLN A 193 10.18 -22.74 -19.31
C GLN A 193 9.83 -21.47 -18.55
N LEU A 194 10.78 -20.98 -17.75
CA LEU A 194 10.68 -19.68 -17.12
C LEU A 194 11.07 -18.62 -18.16
N ILE A 195 10.09 -17.83 -18.62
CA ILE A 195 10.29 -16.88 -19.72
C ILE A 195 10.44 -15.43 -19.25
N ARG A 196 9.94 -15.10 -18.04
CA ARG A 196 10.00 -13.73 -17.54
C ARG A 196 9.95 -13.66 -16.02
N VAL A 197 10.60 -12.65 -15.45
CA VAL A 197 10.38 -12.21 -14.07
C VAL A 197 9.78 -10.81 -14.09
N GLU A 198 8.73 -10.60 -13.30
CA GLU A 198 8.15 -9.28 -13.07
C GLU A 198 8.31 -8.91 -11.59
N MET A 199 8.99 -7.81 -11.31
CA MET A 199 9.21 -7.30 -9.95
C MET A 199 8.49 -5.98 -9.73
N ILE A 200 7.95 -5.79 -8.52
CA ILE A 200 7.51 -4.47 -8.07
C ILE A 200 8.75 -3.59 -7.92
N ASN A 201 8.73 -2.42 -8.56
CA ASN A 201 9.77 -1.40 -8.52
C ASN A 201 9.76 -0.63 -7.17
N ALA A 202 9.86 -1.36 -6.07
CA ALA A 202 9.88 -0.82 -4.72
C ALA A 202 10.48 -1.82 -3.72
N GLY A 203 11.06 -1.29 -2.64
CA GLY A 203 11.34 -2.08 -1.44
C GLY A 203 10.15 -2.08 -0.50
N PHE A 204 9.85 -3.24 0.09
CA PHE A 204 8.87 -3.39 1.17
C PHE A 204 9.61 -3.52 2.49
N TYR A 205 9.33 -2.67 3.46
CA TYR A 205 10.06 -2.62 4.74
C TYR A 205 9.14 -2.90 5.91
N ARG A 206 9.57 -3.80 6.79
CA ARG A 206 8.84 -4.10 8.03
C ARG A 206 9.79 -4.61 9.09
N ASN A 207 9.71 -4.03 10.28
CA ASN A 207 10.57 -4.36 11.42
C ASN A 207 12.06 -4.29 11.01
N ARG A 208 12.72 -5.44 10.87
CA ARG A 208 14.15 -5.54 10.52
C ARG A 208 14.38 -5.94 9.06
N GLY A 209 13.34 -6.33 8.34
CA GLY A 209 13.44 -6.90 7.01
C GLY A 209 13.10 -5.91 5.91
N ALA A 210 13.78 -6.07 4.79
CA ALA A 210 13.36 -5.56 3.50
C ALA A 210 12.91 -6.73 2.61
N TYR A 211 11.97 -6.49 1.71
CA TYR A 211 11.43 -7.53 0.84
C TYR A 211 11.30 -7.00 -0.58
N LEU A 212 11.70 -7.82 -1.55
CA LEU A 212 11.43 -7.63 -2.97
C LEU A 212 10.32 -8.59 -3.35
N VAL A 213 9.35 -8.09 -4.12
CA VAL A 213 8.10 -8.80 -4.35
C VAL A 213 7.79 -8.77 -5.84
N GLY A 214 7.46 -9.92 -6.40
CA GLY A 214 7.20 -10.07 -7.81
C GLY A 214 6.61 -11.44 -8.13
N ARG A 215 6.75 -11.85 -9.39
CA ARG A 215 6.27 -13.13 -9.90
C ARG A 215 7.17 -13.67 -11.01
N LEU A 216 7.30 -14.99 -11.02
CA LEU A 216 7.96 -15.79 -12.05
C LEU A 216 6.91 -16.24 -13.06
N ILE A 217 7.10 -15.95 -14.35
CA ILE A 217 6.13 -16.20 -15.42
C ILE A 217 6.67 -17.27 -16.36
N PHE A 218 5.83 -18.27 -16.63
CA PHE A 218 6.16 -19.41 -17.46
C PHE A 218 5.51 -19.31 -18.85
N ASP A 219 6.02 -20.10 -19.79
CA ASP A 219 5.56 -20.19 -21.19
C ASP A 219 4.07 -20.54 -21.40
N ASN A 220 3.39 -21.01 -20.35
CA ASN A 220 1.97 -21.34 -20.36
C ASN A 220 1.09 -20.27 -19.70
N ASP A 221 1.59 -19.03 -19.60
CA ASP A 221 0.98 -17.85 -18.97
C ASP A 221 0.65 -17.99 -17.48
N ARG A 222 1.01 -19.11 -16.86
CA ARG A 222 0.87 -19.26 -15.43
C ARG A 222 2.08 -18.63 -14.74
N PHE A 223 1.89 -18.16 -13.52
CA PHE A 223 2.96 -17.61 -12.70
C PHE A 223 3.02 -18.25 -11.30
N VAL A 224 4.10 -17.98 -10.58
CA VAL A 224 4.21 -18.17 -9.12
C VAL A 224 4.81 -16.91 -8.49
N PRO A 225 4.53 -16.62 -7.20
CA PRO A 225 5.17 -15.49 -6.52
C PRO A 225 6.69 -15.60 -6.53
N LEU A 226 7.37 -14.46 -6.40
CA LEU A 226 8.77 -14.38 -6.02
C LEU A 226 8.87 -13.34 -4.90
N VAL A 227 9.21 -13.79 -3.69
CA VAL A 227 9.50 -12.89 -2.57
C VAL A 227 10.91 -13.16 -2.08
N ILE A 228 11.76 -12.14 -2.13
CA ILE A 228 13.14 -12.19 -1.64
C ILE A 228 13.18 -11.38 -0.35
N ALA A 229 13.45 -12.03 0.78
CA ALA A 229 13.59 -11.41 2.08
C ALA A 229 15.06 -11.08 2.34
N LEU A 230 15.32 -9.85 2.73
CA LEU A 230 16.63 -9.28 2.98
C LEU A 230 16.74 -8.86 4.45
N LEU A 231 17.91 -9.11 5.03
CA LEU A 231 18.30 -8.61 6.34
C LEU A 231 19.59 -7.78 6.21
N ASN A 232 19.97 -7.10 7.29
CA ASN A 232 21.15 -6.24 7.32
C ASN A 232 21.89 -6.38 8.66
N ASP A 233 23.14 -6.80 8.59
CA ASP A 233 24.01 -7.00 9.74
C ASP A 233 25.30 -6.15 9.65
N GLU A 234 26.25 -6.41 10.56
CA GLU A 234 27.55 -5.72 10.59
C GLU A 234 28.31 -5.82 9.26
N SER A 235 28.17 -6.95 8.55
CA SER A 235 28.86 -7.26 7.30
C SER A 235 28.20 -6.60 6.09
N GLY A 236 26.87 -6.47 6.09
CA GLY A 236 26.14 -5.85 5.00
C GLY A 236 24.70 -6.35 4.89
N ILE A 237 24.05 -5.98 3.78
CA ILE A 237 22.76 -6.55 3.41
C ILE A 237 22.98 -7.98 2.89
N TYR A 238 22.13 -8.91 3.26
CA TYR A 238 22.18 -10.28 2.75
C TYR A 238 20.77 -10.86 2.53
N VAL A 239 20.69 -11.89 1.69
CA VAL A 239 19.44 -12.60 1.41
C VAL A 239 19.19 -13.68 2.47
N ASP A 240 18.10 -13.52 3.23
CA ASP A 240 17.71 -14.45 4.27
C ASP A 240 16.84 -15.59 3.71
N ALA A 241 15.93 -15.26 2.79
CA ALA A 241 15.02 -16.24 2.22
C ALA A 241 14.53 -15.88 0.82
N VAL A 242 14.21 -16.91 0.03
CA VAL A 242 13.52 -16.81 -1.25
C VAL A 242 12.29 -17.70 -1.22
N LEU A 243 11.13 -17.12 -1.51
CA LEU A 243 9.84 -17.78 -1.42
C LEU A 243 9.13 -17.72 -2.77
N THR A 244 8.69 -18.87 -3.25
CA THR A 244 8.00 -19.01 -4.54
C THR A 244 6.63 -19.68 -4.41
N SER A 245 5.98 -19.51 -3.26
CA SER A 245 4.69 -20.12 -2.91
C SER A 245 3.67 -19.05 -2.54
N GLU A 246 2.45 -19.20 -3.04
CA GLU A 246 1.31 -18.34 -2.69
C GLU A 246 1.04 -18.37 -1.18
N THR A 247 1.10 -19.55 -0.55
CA THR A 247 0.86 -19.69 0.89
C THR A 247 1.87 -18.90 1.73
N TYR A 248 3.16 -18.96 1.37
CA TYR A 248 4.19 -18.19 2.08
C TYR A 248 4.06 -16.69 1.82
N ALA A 249 3.67 -16.29 0.59
CA ALA A 249 3.35 -14.91 0.29
C ALA A 249 2.18 -14.42 1.18
N HIS A 250 1.06 -15.14 1.24
CA HIS A 250 -0.06 -14.80 2.13
C HIS A 250 0.36 -14.63 3.58
N ASN A 251 1.22 -15.52 4.11
CA ASN A 251 1.71 -15.43 5.49
C ASN A 251 2.53 -14.15 5.72
N ILE A 252 3.43 -13.80 4.80
CA ILE A 252 4.21 -12.56 4.90
C ILE A 252 3.32 -11.34 4.84
N PHE A 253 2.27 -11.37 4.03
CA PHE A 253 1.34 -10.27 3.85
C PHE A 253 0.13 -10.33 4.80
N SER A 254 0.15 -11.19 5.83
CA SER A 254 -0.97 -11.35 6.77
C SER A 254 -1.42 -10.03 7.40
N SER A 255 -2.73 -9.87 7.57
CA SER A 255 -3.34 -8.72 8.27
C SER A 255 -3.03 -8.68 9.78
N THR A 256 -2.54 -9.78 10.34
CA THR A 256 -2.12 -9.86 11.76
C THR A 256 -0.72 -9.28 12.01
N LEU A 257 0.02 -8.97 10.95
CA LEU A 257 1.36 -8.40 11.02
C LEU A 257 1.31 -6.89 10.86
N ALA A 258 2.39 -6.22 11.29
CA ALA A 258 2.57 -4.80 11.02
C ALA A 258 2.55 -4.53 9.50
N ASN A 259 2.05 -3.35 9.13
CA ASN A 259 1.97 -2.91 7.74
C ASN A 259 3.39 -2.75 7.17
N PHE A 260 3.54 -3.05 5.89
CA PHE A 260 4.73 -2.70 5.12
C PHE A 260 4.77 -1.20 4.84
N HIS A 261 5.98 -0.64 4.90
CA HIS A 261 6.31 0.62 4.26
C HIS A 261 6.86 0.31 2.87
N VAL A 262 6.20 0.81 1.82
CA VAL A 262 6.56 0.50 0.42
C VAL A 262 7.05 1.77 -0.23
N THR A 263 8.25 1.78 -0.82
CA THR A 263 8.86 2.98 -1.40
C THR A 263 8.28 3.40 -2.75
N SER A 264 7.04 3.00 -3.05
CA SER A 264 6.30 3.46 -4.23
C SER A 264 5.14 4.35 -3.79
N THR A 265 4.98 5.47 -4.49
CA THR A 265 3.82 6.36 -4.34
C THR A 265 2.61 5.88 -5.14
N TYR A 266 2.79 4.91 -6.06
CA TYR A 266 1.73 4.37 -6.91
C TYR A 266 1.05 3.16 -6.22
N TYR A 267 0.31 3.43 -5.15
CA TYR A 267 -0.23 2.40 -4.26
C TYR A 267 -1.39 1.59 -4.86
N HIS A 268 -2.15 2.13 -5.81
CA HIS A 268 -3.20 1.39 -6.52
C HIS A 268 -2.61 0.25 -7.35
N GLU A 269 -1.62 0.57 -8.19
CA GLU A 269 -0.88 -0.35 -9.04
C GLU A 269 -0.17 -1.45 -8.21
N VAL A 270 0.46 -1.06 -7.10
CA VAL A 270 1.08 -2.01 -6.16
C VAL A 270 0.04 -2.97 -5.62
N CYS A 271 -1.12 -2.49 -5.17
CA CYS A 271 -2.19 -3.34 -4.67
C CYS A 271 -2.77 -4.25 -5.74
N ALA A 272 -2.94 -3.76 -6.97
CA ALA A 272 -3.39 -4.54 -8.11
C ALA A 272 -2.42 -5.69 -8.41
N LEU A 273 -1.10 -5.42 -8.44
CA LEU A 273 -0.10 -6.46 -8.65
C LEU A 273 -0.08 -7.48 -7.49
N LEU A 274 -0.15 -7.02 -6.24
CA LEU A 274 -0.26 -7.91 -5.09
C LEU A 274 -1.53 -8.79 -5.15
N LYS A 275 -2.65 -8.27 -5.66
CA LYS A 275 -3.88 -9.03 -5.89
C LYS A 275 -3.68 -10.11 -6.95
N THR A 276 -2.89 -9.87 -8.00
CA THR A 276 -2.55 -10.97 -8.92
C THR A 276 -1.70 -12.04 -8.25
N ILE A 277 -0.77 -11.66 -7.37
CA ILE A 277 0.12 -12.60 -6.66
C ILE A 277 -0.66 -13.42 -5.62
N MET A 278 -1.67 -12.82 -4.99
CA MET A 278 -2.48 -13.38 -3.91
C MET A 278 -3.99 -13.22 -4.21
N PRO A 279 -4.52 -13.89 -5.24
CA PRO A 279 -5.85 -13.61 -5.80
C PRO A 279 -7.01 -13.85 -4.83
N ARG A 280 -6.85 -14.78 -3.87
CA ARG A 280 -7.86 -15.08 -2.86
C ARG A 280 -7.97 -14.02 -1.76
N ARG A 281 -7.05 -13.05 -1.73
CA ARG A 281 -7.05 -12.00 -0.72
C ARG A 281 -7.88 -10.80 -1.20
N PRO A 282 -8.84 -10.30 -0.41
CA PRO A 282 -9.57 -9.06 -0.68
C PRO A 282 -8.65 -7.90 -1.06
N LEU A 283 -9.05 -7.06 -2.02
CA LEU A 283 -8.17 -5.99 -2.48
C LEU A 283 -7.94 -4.95 -1.38
N GLY A 284 -8.96 -4.67 -0.57
CA GLY A 284 -8.84 -3.79 0.61
C GLY A 284 -7.79 -4.24 1.64
N LEU A 285 -7.52 -5.54 1.75
CA LEU A 285 -6.46 -6.04 2.61
C LEU A 285 -5.07 -5.77 2.05
N HIS A 286 -4.89 -5.65 0.73
CA HIS A 286 -3.63 -5.22 0.13
C HIS A 286 -3.33 -3.77 0.51
N TYR A 287 -4.29 -2.85 0.35
CA TYR A 287 -4.14 -1.45 0.79
C TYR A 287 -3.77 -1.36 2.27
N SER A 288 -4.48 -2.09 3.13
CA SER A 288 -4.20 -2.12 4.57
C SER A 288 -2.77 -2.60 4.82
N THR A 289 -2.34 -3.68 4.17
CA THR A 289 -1.01 -4.27 4.35
C THR A 289 0.12 -3.33 3.96
N ILE A 290 -0.07 -2.48 2.95
CA ILE A 290 0.93 -1.49 2.56
C ILE A 290 0.74 -0.14 3.26
N GLY A 291 -0.15 -0.04 4.26
CA GLY A 291 -0.30 1.12 5.14
C GLY A 291 -1.45 2.09 4.82
N TYR A 292 -2.25 1.80 3.80
CA TYR A 292 -3.40 2.61 3.38
C TYR A 292 -4.69 2.09 4.02
N ASN A 293 -4.73 2.05 5.36
CA ASN A 293 -5.81 1.41 6.13
C ASN A 293 -7.20 2.04 5.89
N HIS A 294 -7.27 3.34 5.60
CA HIS A 294 -8.55 4.03 5.37
C HIS A 294 -9.18 3.60 4.06
N LEU A 295 -8.39 3.51 2.99
CA LEU A 295 -8.81 2.95 1.71
C LEU A 295 -9.13 1.47 1.83
N GLY A 296 -8.32 0.72 2.59
CA GLY A 296 -8.54 -0.69 2.85
C GLY A 296 -9.89 -0.98 3.49
N LYS A 297 -10.32 -0.16 4.46
CA LYS A 297 -11.64 -0.27 5.09
C LYS A 297 -12.77 -0.05 4.08
N VAL A 298 -12.66 0.99 3.27
CA VAL A 298 -13.64 1.31 2.23
C VAL A 298 -13.78 0.15 1.25
N ALA A 299 -12.66 -0.32 0.70
CA ALA A 299 -12.62 -1.39 -0.28
C ALA A 299 -13.23 -2.70 0.27
N VAL A 300 -12.94 -3.05 1.53
CA VAL A 300 -13.55 -4.23 2.17
C VAL A 300 -15.07 -4.05 2.32
N MET A 301 -15.56 -2.86 2.68
CA MET A 301 -17.00 -2.63 2.81
C MET A 301 -17.71 -2.73 1.46
N SER A 302 -17.14 -2.16 0.39
CA SER A 302 -17.70 -2.27 -0.96
C SER A 302 -17.72 -3.71 -1.48
N GLU A 303 -16.67 -4.50 -1.20
CA GLU A 303 -16.63 -5.93 -1.55
C GLU A 303 -17.72 -6.71 -0.78
N LEU A 304 -17.90 -6.46 0.52
CA LEU A 304 -18.94 -7.08 1.34
C LEU A 304 -20.36 -6.70 0.89
N GLU A 305 -20.59 -5.44 0.55
CA GLU A 305 -21.88 -4.97 0.03
C GLU A 305 -22.23 -5.68 -1.30
N SER A 306 -21.25 -5.84 -2.20
CA SER A 306 -21.44 -6.60 -3.45
C SER A 306 -21.76 -8.06 -3.17
N GLU A 307 -21.04 -8.72 -2.25
CA GLU A 307 -21.30 -10.13 -1.89
C GLU A 307 -22.67 -10.32 -1.23
N LEU A 308 -23.14 -9.37 -0.42
CA LEU A 308 -24.48 -9.40 0.18
C LEU A 308 -25.60 -9.16 -0.83
N VAL A 309 -25.34 -8.44 -1.92
CA VAL A 309 -26.30 -8.28 -3.02
C VAL A 309 -26.33 -9.53 -3.89
N ASP A 310 -25.17 -10.13 -4.15
CA ASP A 310 -25.03 -11.32 -4.99
C ASP A 310 -25.43 -12.63 -4.29
N SER A 311 -25.40 -12.66 -2.95
CA SER A 311 -25.83 -13.80 -2.14
C SER A 311 -27.19 -13.53 -1.50
N GLU A 312 -28.14 -14.46 -1.63
CA GLU A 312 -29.38 -14.45 -0.81
C GLU A 312 -29.11 -14.78 0.67
N ALA A 313 -27.84 -14.86 1.08
CA ALA A 313 -27.44 -15.23 2.42
C ALA A 313 -27.48 -14.01 3.36
N GLY A 314 -28.31 -14.08 4.40
CA GLY A 314 -28.36 -13.07 5.45
C GLY A 314 -27.13 -13.15 6.38
N LEU A 315 -26.94 -12.10 7.20
CA LEU A 315 -25.94 -12.14 8.26
C LEU A 315 -26.36 -13.15 9.34
N GLU A 316 -25.50 -14.10 9.62
CA GLU A 316 -25.69 -15.11 10.67
C GLU A 316 -24.72 -14.89 11.83
N THR A 317 -25.02 -15.52 12.98
CA THR A 317 -24.10 -15.51 14.13
C THR A 317 -22.86 -16.34 13.80
N ALA A 318 -21.68 -15.77 14.00
CA ALA A 318 -20.42 -16.48 13.77
C ALA A 318 -20.36 -17.77 14.59
N VAL A 319 -19.92 -18.86 13.97
CA VAL A 319 -19.72 -20.14 14.64
C VAL A 319 -18.60 -19.98 15.68
N GLY A 320 -18.92 -20.22 16.95
CA GLY A 320 -17.98 -20.06 18.06
C GLY A 320 -18.70 -19.94 19.40
N SER A 321 -17.94 -19.80 20.48
CA SER A 321 -18.50 -19.45 21.79
C SER A 321 -18.81 -17.95 21.86
N PRO A 322 -19.99 -17.55 22.35
CA PRO A 322 -20.33 -16.14 22.58
C PRO A 322 -19.36 -15.42 23.51
#